data_AF-A0A842Q112-F1
#
_entry.id   AF-A0A842Q112-F1
#
_cell.length_a   1.000
_cell.length_b   1.000
_cell.length_c   1.000
_cell.angle_alpha   90.00
_cell.angle_beta   90.00
_cell.angle_gamma   90.00
#
_symmetry.space_group_name_H-M   'P 1'
#
loop_
_entity.id
_entity.type
_entity.pdbx_description
1 polymer ?
#
loop_
_entity_poly.entity_id
_entity_poly.type
_entity_poly.pdbx_seq_one_letter_code
_entity_poly.pdbx_strand_id
1 'polypeptide(L)'
;MVSKEEIRHLGQLSKLELTDQELRKYESQIEEIIRYLDVLDRLSLNEIEPVQSTMKFSELRKDYVETFQGDALKNVKYRKDAFIKGPR
;
A
#
# COMPACT_ATOMS: atom_id res chain seq x y z
N MET A 1 8.43 8.46 -19.23
CA MET A 1 8.97 9.60 -18.46
C MET A 1 7.92 9.95 -17.42
N VAL A 2 8.27 9.95 -16.14
CA VAL A 2 7.33 10.26 -15.05
C VAL A 2 7.49 11.73 -14.68
N SER A 3 6.40 12.48 -14.73
CA SER A 3 6.36 13.91 -14.38
C SER A 3 6.27 14.13 -12.87
N LYS A 4 6.70 15.31 -12.41
CA LYS A 4 6.52 15.74 -11.01
C LYS A 4 5.05 15.76 -10.61
N GLU A 5 4.16 16.09 -11.54
CA GLU A 5 2.71 16.12 -11.35
C GLU A 5 2.17 14.72 -11.03
N GLU A 6 2.63 13.69 -11.75
CA GLU A 6 2.28 12.29 -11.48
C GLU A 6 2.81 11.82 -10.12
N ILE A 7 4.05 12.18 -9.76
CA ILE A 7 4.63 11.82 -8.45
C ILE A 7 3.87 12.50 -7.32
N ARG A 8 3.51 13.78 -7.49
CA ARG A 8 2.69 14.52 -6.53
C ARG A 8 1.31 13.90 -6.39
N HIS A 9 0.69 13.49 -7.50
CA HIS A 9 -0.59 12.81 -7.48
C HIS A 9 -0.51 11.46 -6.76
N LEU A 10 0.53 10.66 -7.03
CA LEU A 10 0.78 9.40 -6.33
C LEU A 10 1.01 9.60 -4.83
N GLY A 11 1.71 10.67 -4.44
CA GLY A 11 1.87 11.08 -3.05
C GLY A 11 0.52 11.35 -2.37
N GLN A 12 -0.37 12.11 -3.04
CA GLN A 12 -1.71 12.39 -2.53
C GLN A 12 -2.56 11.13 -2.34
N LEU A 13 -2.52 10.18 -3.29
CA LEU A 13 -3.18 8.88 -3.18
C LEU A 13 -2.64 8.08 -1.99
N SER A 14 -1.33 8.15 -1.77
CA SER A 14 -0.61 7.44 -0.70
C SER A 14 -0.65 8.17 0.65
N LYS A 15 -1.34 9.32 0.75
CA LYS A 15 -1.36 10.18 1.94
C LYS A 15 0.04 10.64 2.39
N LEU A 16 0.92 10.87 1.43
CA LEU A 16 2.26 11.43 1.61
C LEU A 16 2.28 12.89 1.15
N GLU A 17 2.64 13.79 2.06
CA GLU A 17 2.95 15.18 1.74
C GLU A 17 4.40 15.25 1.28
N LEU A 18 4.61 15.61 0.00
CA LEU A 18 5.92 15.65 -0.61
C LEU A 18 6.37 17.10 -0.80
N THR A 19 7.57 17.41 -0.34
CA THR A 19 8.22 18.70 -0.58
C THR A 19 8.73 18.81 -2.01
N ASP A 20 8.96 20.02 -2.50
CA ASP A 20 9.53 20.23 -3.84
C ASP A 20 10.94 19.62 -4.01
N GLN A 21 11.71 19.54 -2.93
CA GLN A 21 13.01 18.89 -2.94
C GLN A 21 12.88 17.37 -3.10
N GLU A 22 11.94 16.76 -2.38
CA GLU A 22 11.64 15.33 -2.52
C GLU A 22 11.08 15.01 -3.90
N LEU A 23 10.19 15.85 -4.44
CA LEU A 23 9.67 15.67 -5.80
C LEU A 23 10.78 15.64 -6.85
N ARG A 24 11.75 16.56 -6.77
CA ARG A 24 12.92 16.56 -7.67
C ARG A 24 13.79 15.31 -7.51
N LYS A 25 13.98 14.86 -6.27
CA LYS A 25 14.76 13.64 -6.00
C LYS A 25 14.05 12.40 -6.54
N TYR A 26 12.76 12.27 -6.25
CA TYR A 26 11.95 11.10 -6.60
C TYR A 26 11.70 11.00 -8.10
N GLU A 27 11.68 12.11 -8.83
CA GLU A 27 11.64 12.08 -10.31
C GLU A 27 12.75 11.20 -10.89
N SER A 28 14.01 11.45 -10.53
CA SER A 28 15.13 10.62 -11.01
C SER A 28 15.10 9.18 -10.49
N GLN A 29 14.71 8.98 -9.23
CA GLN A 29 14.75 7.67 -8.58
C GLN A 29 13.65 6.75 -9.10
N ILE A 30 12.44 7.27 -9.28
CA ILE A 30 11.32 6.51 -9.85
C ILE A 30 11.62 6.17 -11.30
N GLU A 31 12.22 7.09 -12.06
CA GLU A 31 12.63 6.81 -13.43
C GLU A 31 13.69 5.70 -13.50
N GLU A 32 14.65 5.66 -12.57
CA GLU A 32 15.62 4.58 -12.45
C GLU A 32 14.96 3.23 -12.12
N ILE A 33 14.01 3.22 -11.19
CA ILE A 33 13.25 2.02 -10.83
C ILE A 33 12.47 1.49 -12.04
N ILE A 34 11.77 2.36 -12.78
CA ILE A 34 11.01 1.94 -13.97
C ILE A 34 11.96 1.40 -15.04
N ARG A 35 13.08 2.09 -15.32
CA ARG A 35 14.09 1.58 -16.26
C ARG A 35 14.64 0.22 -15.86
N TYR A 36 14.78 -0.05 -14.57
CA TYR A 36 15.20 -1.38 -14.11
C TYR A 36 14.12 -2.44 -14.37
N LEU A 37 12.84 -2.09 -14.26
CA LEU A 37 11.73 -3.00 -14.54
C LEU A 37 11.62 -3.37 -16.03
N ASP A 38 12.17 -2.59 -16.95
CA ASP A 38 12.26 -2.93 -18.40
C ASP A 38 12.97 -4.28 -18.66
N VAL A 39 13.69 -4.84 -17.66
CA VAL A 39 14.22 -6.21 -17.73
C VAL A 39 13.10 -7.25 -17.91
N LEU A 40 11.91 -6.99 -17.37
CA LEU A 40 10.75 -7.88 -17.48
C LEU A 40 10.20 -7.96 -18.90
N ASP A 41 10.30 -6.88 -19.69
CA ASP A 41 9.83 -6.84 -21.08
C ASP A 41 10.65 -7.75 -22.02
N ARG A 42 11.81 -8.22 -21.57
CA ARG A 42 12.66 -9.18 -22.32
C ARG A 42 12.17 -10.62 -22.23
N LEU A 43 11.18 -10.90 -21.38
CA LEU A 43 10.67 -12.24 -21.13
C LEU A 43 9.38 -12.46 -21.93
N SER A 44 9.26 -13.61 -22.59
CA SER A 44 8.00 -14.03 -23.21
C SER A 44 7.06 -14.60 -22.15
N LEU A 45 5.90 -13.96 -21.94
CA LEU A 45 4.90 -14.36 -20.95
C LEU A 45 3.60 -14.90 -21.57
N ASN A 46 3.53 -15.01 -22.90
CA ASN A 46 2.30 -15.33 -23.64
C ASN A 46 1.67 -16.70 -23.29
N GLU A 47 2.46 -17.62 -22.73
CA GLU A 47 2.04 -18.99 -22.41
C GLU A 47 1.98 -19.24 -20.89
N ILE A 48 2.15 -18.20 -20.07
CA ILE A 48 2.23 -18.32 -18.61
C ILE A 48 1.05 -17.57 -17.98
N GLU A 49 0.21 -18.32 -17.25
CA GLU A 49 -0.88 -17.74 -16.46
C GLU A 49 -0.32 -17.02 -15.22
N PRO A 50 -0.88 -15.85 -14.82
CA PRO A 50 -0.51 -15.19 -13.58
C PRO A 50 -0.70 -16.11 -12.37
N VAL A 51 0.28 -16.10 -11.46
CA VAL A 51 0.18 -16.88 -10.23
C VAL A 51 -0.92 -16.29 -9.34
N GLN A 52 -1.95 -17.09 -9.06
CA GLN A 52 -3.02 -16.73 -8.13
C GLN A 52 -2.91 -17.58 -6.86
N SER A 53 -2.94 -16.94 -5.70
CA SER A 53 -3.13 -17.66 -4.44
C SER A 53 -4.61 -18.00 -4.30
N THR A 54 -4.93 -19.29 -4.18
CA THR A 54 -6.29 -19.76 -3.91
C THR A 54 -6.34 -20.39 -2.52
N MET A 55 -7.39 -20.07 -1.76
CA MET A 55 -7.71 -20.80 -0.53
C MET A 55 -8.66 -21.95 -0.85
N LYS A 56 -8.46 -23.08 -0.17
CA LYS A 56 -9.38 -24.22 -0.28
C LYS A 56 -10.59 -24.00 0.62
N PHE A 57 -11.74 -24.56 0.25
CA PHE A 57 -12.93 -24.55 1.12
C PHE A 57 -12.68 -25.17 2.50
N SER A 58 -11.73 -26.10 2.60
CA SER A 58 -11.30 -26.69 3.88
C SER A 58 -10.58 -25.71 4.82
N GLU A 59 -10.18 -24.54 4.33
CA GLU A 59 -9.40 -23.53 5.07
C GLU A 59 -10.28 -22.37 5.57
N LEU A 60 -11.60 -22.49 5.44
CA LEU A 60 -12.52 -21.47 5.95
C LEU A 60 -12.46 -21.39 7.49
N ARG A 61 -12.50 -20.16 8.01
CA ARG A 61 -12.68 -19.89 9.43
C ARG A 61 -14.04 -20.47 9.87
N LYS A 62 -14.04 -21.17 11.01
CA LYS A 62 -15.27 -21.67 11.63
C LYS A 62 -16.17 -20.51 12.09
N ASP A 63 -17.48 -20.69 12.01
CA ASP A 63 -18.45 -19.66 12.44
C ASP A 63 -18.71 -19.73 13.96
N TYR A 64 -17.68 -19.39 14.74
CA TYR A 64 -17.78 -19.25 16.19
C TYR A 64 -17.39 -17.84 16.62
N VAL A 65 -18.01 -17.36 17.70
CA VAL A 65 -17.67 -16.09 18.33
C VAL A 65 -16.38 -16.27 19.13
N GLU A 66 -15.38 -15.44 18.84
CA GLU A 66 -14.18 -15.32 19.64
C GLU A 66 -14.22 -13.98 20.39
N THR A 67 -14.13 -14.03 21.72
CA THR A 67 -14.16 -12.80 22.54
C THR A 67 -12.77 -12.19 22.58
N PHE A 68 -12.65 -10.94 22.12
CA PHE A 68 -11.40 -10.20 22.23
C PHE A 68 -11.07 -9.90 23.70
N GLN A 69 -9.87 -10.29 24.13
CA GLN A 69 -9.34 -10.02 25.47
C GLN A 69 -8.28 -8.91 25.37
N GLY A 70 -8.59 -7.72 25.89
CA GLY A 70 -7.64 -6.61 25.95
C GLY A 70 -8.30 -5.24 25.75
N ASP A 71 -7.48 -4.19 25.76
CA ASP A 71 -7.90 -2.84 25.37
C ASP A 71 -7.59 -2.62 23.88
N ALA A 72 -8.65 -2.60 23.05
CA ALA A 72 -8.53 -2.34 21.61
C ALA A 72 -7.95 -0.94 21.31
N LEU A 73 -7.97 -0.03 22.28
CA LEU A 73 -7.50 1.35 22.16
C LEU A 73 -6.13 1.57 22.82
N LYS A 74 -5.44 0.50 23.27
CA LYS A 74 -4.15 0.60 23.98
C LYS A 74 -3.12 1.47 23.27
N ASN A 75 -3.07 1.42 21.95
CA ASN A 75 -2.08 2.15 21.14
C ASN A 75 -2.65 3.43 20.48
N VAL A 76 -3.87 3.83 20.83
CA VAL A 76 -4.52 4.99 20.23
C VAL A 76 -3.96 6.28 20.83
N LYS A 77 -3.28 7.07 20.01
CA LYS A 77 -2.68 8.36 20.41
C LYS A 77 -3.73 9.38 20.87
N TYR A 78 -4.87 9.46 20.19
CA TYR A 78 -5.93 10.42 20.48
C TYR A 78 -7.23 9.69 20.80
N ARG A 79 -7.55 9.58 22.08
CA ARG A 79 -8.73 8.90 22.61
C ARG A 79 -9.64 9.89 23.32
N LYS A 80 -10.96 9.70 23.19
CA LYS A 80 -11.97 10.35 24.02
C LYS A 80 -12.92 9.27 24.51
N ASP A 81 -12.93 9.01 25.82
CA ASP A 81 -13.73 7.94 26.43
C ASP A 81 -13.46 6.57 25.76
N ALA A 82 -14.48 5.95 25.16
CA ALA A 82 -14.37 4.69 24.44
C ALA A 82 -14.13 4.85 22.92
N PHE A 83 -13.75 6.05 22.46
CA PHE A 83 -13.66 6.37 21.03
C PHE A 83 -12.27 6.86 20.61
N ILE A 84 -11.93 6.61 19.35
CA ILE A 84 -10.80 7.24 18.67
C ILE A 84 -11.23 8.65 18.25
N LYS A 85 -10.44 9.66 18.64
CA LYS A 85 -10.69 11.07 18.31
C LYS A 85 -9.90 11.46 17.07
N GLY A 86 -10.59 11.72 15.96
CA GLY A 86 -10.02 12.29 14.74
C GLY A 86 -10.16 13.83 14.65
N PRO A 87 -9.49 14.48 13.69
CA PRO A 87 -9.81 15.84 13.29
C PRO A 87 -11.24 15.93 12.74
N ARG A 88 -11.85 17.12 12.85
CA ARG A 88 -13.20 17.41 12.32
C ARG A 88 -13.14 17.71 10.83
#